data_AF-A0A367YVW2-F1
#
_entry.id   AF-A0A367YVW2-F1
#
_cell.length_a   1.000
_cell.length_b   1.000
_cell.length_c   1.000
_cell.angle_alpha   90.00
_cell.angle_beta   90.00
_cell.angle_gamma   90.00
#
_symmetry.space_group_name_H-M   'P 1'
#
loop_
_entity.id
_entity.type
_entity.pdbx_description
1 polymer ?
#
loop_
_entity_poly.entity_id
_entity_poly.type
_entity_poly.pdbx_seq_one_letter_code
_entity_poly.pdbx_strand_id
1 'polypeptide(L)'
;MDDADGRRQPADTVVLATGGTPALPPVPGVEHARTLRTRADADRLRADLGPGRRLVVVGAGLVGSEVAATATRLGTAVTLVDPVVPLVDVLGWDLAVWLHLRHRERGVTMVADLVRSITPAASGTGTSLAVEVEGAVLPADVVLVATGLAPVLPAHLDPAPELAPDGAVLVDELGRTSVPGLLAVGDCSAPRALGRSAGHWEAARLDGEAAAAGLLGGSPPARGPSWFWSDRHGHHLEVLGTMADAEQQVVRGTLGEPPFAVLGLRGGRLVAAASVDDPATVKAARRLAGRGVELDAAALADPSVPLRSLLRR
;
A
#
# COMPACT_ATOMS: atom_id res chain seq x y z
N MET A 1 -16.09 11.65 -24.29
CA MET A 1 -16.48 10.52 -23.42
C MET A 1 -17.99 10.53 -23.33
N ASP A 2 -18.63 9.36 -23.48
CA ASP A 2 -20.07 9.21 -23.27
C ASP A 2 -20.31 8.95 -21.76
N ASP A 3 -21.29 9.61 -21.16
CA ASP A 3 -21.72 9.30 -19.79
C ASP A 3 -22.62 8.06 -19.75
N ALA A 4 -23.08 7.67 -18.55
CA ALA A 4 -23.94 6.49 -18.37
C ALA A 4 -25.28 6.56 -19.14
N ASP A 5 -25.70 7.77 -19.55
CA ASP A 5 -26.91 8.02 -20.34
C ASP A 5 -26.59 8.17 -21.85
N GLY A 6 -25.34 7.91 -22.26
CA GLY A 6 -24.87 8.02 -23.64
C GLY A 6 -24.66 9.46 -24.11
N ARG A 7 -24.61 10.45 -23.21
CA ARG A 7 -24.42 11.86 -23.59
C ARG A 7 -22.95 12.17 -23.77
N ARG A 8 -22.65 12.90 -24.85
CA ARG A 8 -21.31 13.42 -25.13
C ARG A 8 -21.09 14.76 -24.46
N GLN A 9 -20.02 14.84 -23.68
CA GLN A 9 -19.55 16.09 -23.09
C GLN A 9 -18.21 16.48 -23.73
N PRO A 10 -18.16 17.56 -24.52
CA PRO A 10 -16.90 18.08 -25.04
C PRO A 10 -16.10 18.74 -23.92
N ALA A 11 -14.79 18.56 -23.95
CA ALA A 11 -13.85 19.21 -23.04
C ALA A 11 -12.54 19.47 -23.77
N ASP A 12 -11.88 20.58 -23.48
CA ASP A 12 -10.54 20.88 -24.00
C ASP A 12 -9.49 19.92 -23.40
N THR A 13 -9.73 19.45 -22.18
CA THR A 13 -8.87 18.49 -21.50
C THR A 13 -9.68 17.60 -20.56
N VAL A 14 -9.33 16.31 -20.51
CA VAL A 14 -9.94 15.30 -19.63
C VAL A 14 -8.87 14.80 -18.66
N VAL A 15 -9.23 14.68 -17.37
CA VAL A 15 -8.37 14.10 -16.33
C VAL A 15 -8.96 12.77 -15.87
N LEU A 16 -8.24 11.68 -16.08
CA LEU A 16 -8.59 10.36 -15.55
C LEU A 16 -8.14 10.27 -14.09
N ALA A 17 -9.11 10.24 -13.18
CA ALA A 17 -8.90 10.05 -11.75
C ALA A 17 -9.72 8.85 -11.24
N THR A 18 -9.76 7.79 -12.04
CA THR A 18 -10.61 6.61 -11.86
C THR A 18 -10.09 5.64 -10.79
N GLY A 19 -8.86 5.83 -10.33
CA GLY A 19 -8.26 5.05 -9.27
C GLY A 19 -8.05 3.58 -9.65
N GLY A 20 -8.27 2.67 -8.71
CA GLY A 20 -8.11 1.25 -8.91
C GLY A 20 -9.14 0.42 -8.15
N THR A 21 -9.23 -0.86 -8.53
CA THR A 21 -10.07 -1.90 -7.93
C THR A 21 -9.20 -3.00 -7.32
N PRO A 22 -9.62 -3.70 -6.26
CA PRO A 22 -8.85 -4.82 -5.70
C PRO A 22 -8.48 -5.85 -6.77
N ALA A 23 -7.20 -6.18 -6.85
CA ALA A 23 -6.72 -7.20 -7.77
C ALA A 23 -7.09 -8.58 -7.23
N LEU A 24 -7.76 -9.39 -8.05
CA LEU A 24 -8.12 -10.77 -7.71
C LEU A 24 -7.01 -11.72 -8.21
N PRO A 25 -6.45 -12.58 -7.34
CA PRO A 25 -5.49 -13.57 -7.77
C PRO A 25 -6.22 -14.66 -8.60
N PRO A 26 -5.51 -15.36 -9.49
CA PRO A 26 -6.08 -16.44 -10.31
C PRO A 26 -6.28 -17.72 -9.48
N VAL A 27 -7.10 -17.63 -8.44
CA VAL A 27 -7.45 -18.71 -7.52
C VAL A 27 -8.87 -19.20 -7.84
N PRO A 28 -9.07 -20.50 -8.11
CA PRO A 28 -10.41 -21.06 -8.27
C PRO A 28 -11.33 -20.73 -7.08
N GLY A 29 -12.51 -20.19 -7.37
CA GLY A 29 -13.51 -19.79 -6.38
C GLY A 29 -13.23 -18.47 -5.66
N VAL A 30 -12.31 -17.66 -6.17
CA VAL A 30 -12.01 -16.30 -5.66
C VAL A 30 -13.25 -15.39 -5.62
N GLU A 31 -14.25 -15.64 -6.47
CA GLU A 31 -15.53 -14.94 -6.49
C GLU A 31 -16.36 -15.12 -5.20
N HIS A 32 -16.04 -16.13 -4.38
CA HIS A 32 -16.63 -16.31 -3.06
C HIS A 32 -16.01 -15.41 -1.98
N ALA A 33 -14.85 -14.81 -2.25
CA ALA A 33 -14.18 -13.92 -1.32
C ALA A 33 -14.77 -12.51 -1.32
N ARG A 34 -14.63 -11.83 -0.18
CA ARG A 34 -14.80 -10.38 -0.07
C ARG A 34 -13.54 -9.68 -0.57
N THR A 35 -13.72 -8.43 -0.98
CA THR A 35 -12.64 -7.46 -1.19
C THR A 35 -12.89 -6.24 -0.31
N LEU A 36 -11.92 -5.33 -0.20
CA LEU A 36 -12.07 -4.10 0.57
C LEU A 36 -11.49 -2.92 -0.20
N ARG A 37 -12.35 -2.05 -0.73
CA ARG A 37 -11.95 -0.79 -1.38
C ARG A 37 -12.89 0.37 -1.05
N THR A 38 -14.18 0.11 -1.08
CA THR A 38 -15.21 1.12 -0.86
C THR A 38 -15.74 1.06 0.57
N ARG A 39 -16.42 2.14 1.00
CA ARG A 39 -17.15 2.14 2.27
C ARG A 39 -18.17 1.01 2.35
N ALA A 40 -18.86 0.72 1.25
CA ALA A 40 -19.86 -0.35 1.19
C ALA A 40 -19.22 -1.74 1.36
N ASP A 41 -17.97 -1.92 0.94
CA ASP A 41 -17.22 -3.17 1.20
C ASP A 41 -16.87 -3.28 2.68
N ALA A 42 -16.45 -2.18 3.32
CA ALA A 42 -16.14 -2.14 4.74
C ALA A 42 -17.37 -2.44 5.61
N ASP A 43 -18.54 -1.87 5.28
CA ASP A 43 -19.79 -2.12 6.00
C ASP A 43 -20.21 -3.61 5.89
N ARG A 44 -20.08 -4.21 4.70
CA ARG A 44 -20.34 -5.63 4.47
C ARG A 44 -19.37 -6.53 5.23
N LEU A 45 -18.07 -6.25 5.13
CA LEU A 45 -17.05 -7.02 5.85
C LEU A 45 -17.28 -6.95 7.35
N ARG A 46 -17.57 -5.77 7.90
CA ARG A 46 -17.83 -5.58 9.34
C ARG A 46 -18.99 -6.45 9.84
N ALA A 47 -20.04 -6.63 9.05
CA ALA A 47 -21.18 -7.46 9.43
C ALA A 47 -20.85 -8.95 9.55
N ASP A 48 -19.79 -9.40 8.85
CA ASP A 48 -19.34 -10.79 8.82
C ASP A 48 -18.27 -11.10 9.91
N LEU A 49 -17.86 -10.11 10.72
CA LEU A 49 -16.83 -10.23 11.75
C LEU A 49 -17.40 -10.25 13.18
N GLY A 50 -16.71 -10.90 14.10
CA GLY A 50 -17.06 -10.94 15.52
C GLY A 50 -16.72 -12.27 16.20
N PRO A 51 -17.07 -12.40 17.50
CA PRO A 51 -16.85 -13.63 18.25
C PRO A 51 -17.50 -14.85 17.58
N GLY A 52 -16.76 -15.96 17.54
CA GLY A 52 -17.22 -17.21 16.92
C GLY A 52 -17.12 -17.24 15.39
N ARG A 53 -16.70 -16.15 14.74
CA ARG A 53 -16.43 -16.10 13.29
C ARG A 53 -14.97 -16.41 12.98
N ARG A 54 -14.75 -16.97 11.79
CA ARG A 54 -13.42 -17.26 11.21
C ARG A 54 -13.22 -16.45 9.94
N LEU A 55 -12.13 -15.68 9.91
CA LEU A 55 -11.68 -14.92 8.76
C LEU A 55 -10.37 -15.52 8.24
N VAL A 56 -10.33 -15.83 6.94
CA VAL A 56 -9.06 -16.05 6.22
C VAL A 56 -8.75 -14.81 5.40
N VAL A 57 -7.59 -14.20 5.61
CA VAL A 57 -7.09 -13.07 4.80
C VAL A 57 -6.01 -13.59 3.86
N VAL A 58 -6.21 -13.39 2.56
CA VAL A 58 -5.26 -13.72 1.49
C VAL A 58 -4.50 -12.44 1.11
N GLY A 59 -3.21 -12.40 1.42
CA GLY A 59 -2.35 -11.23 1.27
C GLY A 59 -2.13 -10.51 2.60
N ALA A 60 -0.87 -10.44 3.05
CA ALA A 60 -0.44 -9.79 4.29
C ALA A 60 0.19 -8.40 4.05
N GLY A 61 -0.09 -7.77 2.91
CA GLY A 61 0.28 -6.39 2.64
C GLY A 61 -0.40 -5.38 3.60
N LEU A 62 -0.42 -4.10 3.24
CA LEU A 62 -0.98 -3.02 4.06
C LEU A 62 -2.43 -3.32 4.49
N VAL A 63 -3.34 -3.43 3.53
CA VAL A 63 -4.77 -3.63 3.79
C VAL A 63 -5.05 -4.92 4.54
N GLY A 64 -4.48 -6.05 4.08
CA GLY A 64 -4.74 -7.35 4.69
C GLY A 64 -4.30 -7.42 6.15
N SER A 65 -3.14 -6.84 6.46
CA SER A 65 -2.66 -6.77 7.84
C SER A 65 -3.48 -5.82 8.72
N GLU A 66 -3.91 -4.66 8.23
CA GLU A 66 -4.79 -3.78 9.01
C GLU A 66 -6.16 -4.41 9.31
N VAL A 67 -6.72 -5.12 8.33
CA VAL A 67 -7.96 -5.88 8.52
C VAL A 67 -7.74 -7.00 9.52
N ALA A 68 -6.65 -7.78 9.40
CA ALA A 68 -6.35 -8.84 10.36
C ALA A 68 -6.28 -8.29 11.79
N ALA A 69 -5.57 -7.16 12.00
CA ALA A 69 -5.50 -6.53 13.31
C ALA A 69 -6.87 -6.05 13.82
N THR A 70 -7.69 -5.47 12.95
CA THR A 70 -9.04 -5.00 13.29
C THR A 70 -9.98 -6.16 13.61
N ALA A 71 -9.98 -7.21 12.80
CA ALA A 71 -10.81 -8.40 12.98
C ALA A 71 -10.47 -9.14 14.27
N THR A 72 -9.18 -9.30 14.58
CA THR A 72 -8.72 -9.85 15.87
C THR A 72 -9.23 -9.03 17.05
N ARG A 73 -9.17 -7.70 16.98
CA ARG A 73 -9.72 -6.81 18.03
C ARG A 73 -11.23 -6.95 18.19
N LEU A 74 -11.95 -7.29 17.12
CA LEU A 74 -13.39 -7.58 17.16
C LEU A 74 -13.73 -8.99 17.67
N GLY A 75 -12.73 -9.82 17.99
CA GLY A 75 -12.91 -11.18 18.50
C GLY A 75 -13.06 -12.25 17.42
N THR A 76 -12.80 -11.93 16.14
CA THR A 76 -12.78 -12.91 15.05
C THR A 76 -11.52 -13.76 15.13
N ALA A 77 -11.64 -15.07 14.91
CA ALA A 77 -10.48 -15.94 14.71
C ALA A 77 -9.89 -15.70 13.31
N VAL A 78 -8.64 -15.25 13.23
CA VAL A 78 -8.02 -14.82 11.96
C VAL A 78 -6.90 -15.77 11.56
N THR A 79 -6.92 -16.20 10.29
CA THR A 79 -5.76 -16.77 9.61
C THR A 79 -5.31 -15.83 8.52
N LEU A 80 -4.03 -15.45 8.53
CA LEU A 80 -3.39 -14.58 7.55
C LEU A 80 -2.45 -15.41 6.68
N VAL A 81 -2.71 -15.41 5.37
CA VAL A 81 -2.02 -16.25 4.39
C VAL A 81 -1.26 -15.37 3.41
N ASP A 82 0.06 -15.55 3.34
CA ASP A 82 0.92 -14.86 2.36
C ASP A 82 2.18 -15.70 2.13
N PRO A 83 2.65 -15.91 0.89
CA PRO A 83 3.83 -16.73 0.62
C PRO A 83 5.14 -16.10 1.06
N VAL A 84 5.16 -14.80 1.38
CA VAL A 84 6.36 -14.06 1.75
C VAL A 84 6.16 -13.28 3.05
N VAL A 85 7.17 -12.51 3.46
CA VAL A 85 7.01 -11.43 4.43
C VAL A 85 6.80 -10.13 3.63
N PRO A 86 5.58 -9.58 3.57
CA PRO A 86 5.34 -8.39 2.76
C PRO A 86 6.13 -7.17 3.24
N LEU A 87 6.32 -6.23 2.32
CA LEU A 87 6.96 -4.94 2.56
C LEU A 87 8.45 -4.98 2.96
N VAL A 88 9.14 -6.12 2.82
CA VAL A 88 10.60 -6.21 3.06
C VAL A 88 11.37 -5.16 2.26
N ASP A 89 11.07 -4.99 0.98
CA ASP A 89 11.72 -3.98 0.13
C ASP A 89 11.48 -2.55 0.65
N VAL A 90 10.34 -2.31 1.27
CA VAL A 90 9.93 -0.97 1.68
C VAL A 90 10.45 -0.63 3.08
N LEU A 91 10.49 -1.61 3.98
CA LEU A 91 10.75 -1.43 5.40
C LEU A 91 12.13 -1.93 5.87
N GLY A 92 12.78 -2.76 5.04
CA GLY A 92 13.89 -3.61 5.49
C GLY A 92 13.38 -4.88 6.17
N TRP A 93 14.21 -5.92 6.13
CA TRP A 93 13.86 -7.25 6.62
C TRP A 93 13.43 -7.25 8.09
N ASP A 94 14.25 -6.65 8.96
CA ASP A 94 14.06 -6.75 10.41
C ASP A 94 12.76 -6.06 10.88
N LEU A 95 12.46 -4.86 10.37
CA LEU A 95 11.22 -4.15 10.69
C LEU A 95 10.00 -4.85 10.07
N ALA A 96 10.10 -5.34 8.83
CA ALA A 96 9.01 -6.08 8.21
C ALA A 96 8.68 -7.34 9.03
N VAL A 97 9.68 -8.15 9.40
CA VAL A 97 9.50 -9.35 10.23
C VAL A 97 8.88 -8.99 11.57
N TRP A 98 9.40 -7.95 12.24
CA TRP A 98 8.89 -7.48 13.52
C TRP A 98 7.39 -7.14 13.46
N LEU A 99 6.95 -6.37 12.45
CA LEU A 99 5.54 -6.03 12.25
C LEU A 99 4.66 -7.27 12.04
N HIS A 100 5.14 -8.24 11.27
CA HIS A 100 4.36 -9.44 10.98
C HIS A 100 4.28 -10.39 12.19
N LEU A 101 5.33 -10.50 13.02
CA LEU A 101 5.30 -11.31 14.24
C LEU A 101 4.29 -10.82 15.27
N ARG A 102 4.01 -9.51 15.33
CA ARG A 102 2.95 -8.94 16.17
C ARG A 102 1.57 -9.53 15.89
N HIS A 103 1.30 -9.99 14.66
CA HIS A 103 0.07 -10.71 14.35
C HIS A 103 -0.03 -12.01 15.17
N ARG A 104 1.04 -12.81 15.20
CA ARG A 104 1.08 -14.06 15.98
C ARG A 104 0.89 -13.82 17.47
N GLU A 105 1.53 -12.78 18.00
CA GLU A 105 1.40 -12.41 19.42
C GLU A 105 -0.01 -11.99 19.82
N ARG A 106 -0.82 -11.55 18.85
CA ARG A 106 -2.24 -11.22 19.04
C ARG A 106 -3.17 -12.38 18.66
N GLY A 107 -2.64 -13.59 18.49
CA GLY A 107 -3.41 -14.80 18.25
C GLY A 107 -3.84 -15.01 16.80
N VAL A 108 -3.25 -14.29 15.85
CA VAL A 108 -3.46 -14.54 14.41
C VAL A 108 -2.63 -15.75 13.98
N THR A 109 -3.28 -16.74 13.37
CA THR A 109 -2.59 -17.83 12.69
C THR A 109 -1.95 -17.29 11.41
N MET A 110 -0.67 -17.53 11.20
CA MET A 110 0.04 -17.10 9.99
C MET A 110 0.50 -18.31 9.18
N VAL A 111 0.13 -18.35 7.89
CA VAL A 111 0.48 -19.42 6.95
C VAL A 111 1.31 -18.84 5.82
N ALA A 112 2.50 -19.40 5.61
CA ALA A 112 3.48 -18.95 4.63
C ALA A 112 3.37 -19.73 3.30
N ASP A 113 2.23 -19.61 2.61
CA ASP A 113 1.96 -20.31 1.35
C ASP A 113 0.92 -19.53 0.51
N LEU A 114 0.63 -20.02 -0.68
CA LEU A 114 -0.43 -19.57 -1.57
C LEU A 114 -1.72 -20.36 -1.30
N VAL A 115 -2.84 -19.65 -1.32
CA VAL A 115 -4.16 -20.28 -1.42
C VAL A 115 -4.32 -20.95 -2.78
N ARG A 116 -4.77 -22.21 -2.78
CA ARG A 116 -4.97 -23.05 -3.97
C ARG A 116 -6.40 -23.00 -4.48
N SER A 117 -7.38 -22.95 -3.59
CA SER A 117 -8.79 -22.87 -3.95
C SER A 117 -9.62 -22.30 -2.80
N ILE A 118 -10.77 -21.72 -3.12
CA ILE A 118 -11.81 -21.31 -2.17
C ILE A 118 -13.11 -21.96 -2.63
N THR A 119 -13.75 -22.75 -1.76
CA THR A 119 -14.99 -23.45 -2.14
C THR A 119 -16.07 -23.26 -1.07
N PRO A 120 -17.36 -23.32 -1.42
CA PRO A 120 -18.42 -23.42 -0.43
C PRO A 120 -18.19 -24.65 0.46
N ALA A 121 -18.28 -24.47 1.77
CA ALA A 121 -18.09 -25.57 2.70
C ALA A 121 -19.21 -26.62 2.54
N ALA A 122 -18.90 -27.89 2.82
CA ALA A 122 -19.90 -28.94 2.86
C ALA A 122 -20.96 -28.65 3.94
N SER A 123 -22.21 -29.03 3.65
CA SER A 123 -23.35 -28.87 4.56
C SER A 123 -23.06 -29.46 5.94
N GLY A 124 -23.41 -28.71 6.99
CA GLY A 124 -23.30 -29.16 8.39
C GLY A 124 -22.00 -28.79 9.13
N THR A 125 -21.05 -28.12 8.47
CA THR A 125 -19.76 -27.70 9.07
C THR A 125 -19.85 -26.44 9.93
N GLY A 126 -20.96 -25.71 9.89
CA GLY A 126 -21.12 -24.41 10.56
C GLY A 126 -20.25 -23.29 9.97
N THR A 127 -19.51 -23.55 8.89
CA THR A 127 -18.80 -22.57 8.04
C THR A 127 -19.51 -22.35 6.72
N SER A 128 -19.22 -21.22 6.07
CA SER A 128 -19.63 -20.95 4.69
C SER A 128 -18.57 -21.39 3.66
N LEU A 129 -17.28 -21.39 4.00
CA LEU A 129 -16.18 -21.56 3.04
C LEU A 129 -15.09 -22.52 3.54
N ALA A 130 -14.44 -23.19 2.59
CA ALA A 130 -13.27 -24.04 2.75
C ALA A 130 -12.14 -23.47 1.89
N VAL A 131 -11.01 -23.14 2.50
CA VAL A 131 -9.84 -22.54 1.84
C VAL A 131 -8.69 -23.55 1.83
N GLU A 132 -8.28 -23.97 0.64
CA GLU A 132 -7.17 -24.91 0.49
C GLU A 132 -5.83 -24.16 0.48
N VAL A 133 -4.92 -24.53 1.38
CA VAL A 133 -3.58 -23.96 1.51
C VAL A 133 -2.66 -24.99 2.17
N GLU A 134 -1.42 -25.11 1.72
CA GLU A 134 -0.44 -26.07 2.28
C GLU A 134 -0.91 -27.54 2.29
N GLY A 135 -1.78 -27.92 1.35
CA GLY A 135 -2.40 -29.26 1.33
C GLY A 135 -3.40 -29.51 2.47
N ALA A 136 -3.74 -28.48 3.25
CA ALA A 136 -4.76 -28.50 4.28
C ALA A 136 -5.97 -27.65 3.86
N VAL A 137 -7.10 -27.85 4.54
CA VAL A 137 -8.32 -27.05 4.34
C VAL A 137 -8.60 -26.24 5.59
N LEU A 138 -8.53 -24.91 5.46
CA LEU A 138 -8.91 -23.97 6.50
C LEU A 138 -10.41 -23.68 6.42
N PRO A 139 -11.18 -23.91 7.49
CA PRO A 139 -12.58 -23.52 7.52
C PRO A 139 -12.71 -22.01 7.77
N ALA A 140 -13.52 -21.32 6.95
CA ALA A 140 -13.76 -19.89 7.05
C ALA A 140 -15.26 -19.54 7.00
N ASP A 141 -15.66 -18.49 7.71
CA ASP A 141 -16.98 -17.85 7.56
C ASP A 141 -16.92 -16.70 6.54
N VAL A 142 -15.75 -16.10 6.39
CA VAL A 142 -15.44 -15.12 5.37
C VAL A 142 -13.99 -15.26 4.92
N VAL A 143 -13.76 -15.05 3.62
CA VAL A 143 -12.42 -14.89 3.05
C VAL A 143 -12.29 -13.45 2.56
N LEU A 144 -11.20 -12.77 2.89
CA LEU A 144 -10.84 -11.47 2.32
C LEU A 144 -9.63 -11.64 1.38
N VAL A 145 -9.76 -11.16 0.14
CA VAL A 145 -8.64 -11.01 -0.77
C VAL A 145 -8.09 -9.58 -0.70
N ALA A 146 -6.82 -9.47 -0.34
CA ALA A 146 -6.08 -8.21 -0.19
C ALA A 146 -4.70 -8.30 -0.88
N THR A 147 -4.67 -8.82 -2.11
CA THR A 147 -3.45 -9.14 -2.88
C THR A 147 -2.97 -8.02 -3.81
N GLY A 148 -3.48 -6.79 -3.63
CA GLY A 148 -3.07 -5.62 -4.42
C GLY A 148 -4.23 -4.90 -5.08
N LEU A 149 -3.91 -3.99 -5.99
CA LEU A 149 -4.83 -3.12 -6.69
C LEU A 149 -4.54 -3.16 -8.20
N ALA A 150 -5.59 -3.18 -9.01
CA ALA A 150 -5.52 -3.04 -10.46
C ALA A 150 -6.04 -1.65 -10.87
N PRO A 151 -5.34 -0.90 -11.73
CA PRO A 151 -5.81 0.35 -12.32
C PRO A 151 -7.16 0.18 -13.01
N VAL A 152 -8.05 1.17 -12.84
CA VAL A 152 -9.35 1.21 -13.55
C VAL A 152 -9.26 2.24 -14.65
N LEU A 153 -9.54 1.84 -15.88
CA LEU A 153 -9.62 2.74 -17.04
C LEU A 153 -11.00 2.65 -17.71
N PRO A 154 -11.45 3.72 -18.39
CA PRO A 154 -12.63 3.64 -19.24
C PRO A 154 -12.49 2.52 -20.29
N ALA A 155 -13.58 1.80 -20.56
CA ALA A 155 -13.58 0.65 -21.46
C ALA A 155 -13.09 0.97 -22.88
N HIS A 156 -13.31 2.22 -23.33
CA HIS A 156 -12.89 2.70 -24.64
C HIS A 156 -12.24 4.07 -24.50
N LEU A 157 -10.94 4.13 -24.74
CA LEU A 157 -10.17 5.36 -24.96
C LEU A 157 -9.67 5.33 -26.39
N ASP A 158 -10.03 6.34 -27.18
CA ASP A 158 -9.61 6.49 -28.57
C ASP A 158 -9.10 7.92 -28.82
N PRO A 159 -7.82 8.12 -29.13
CA PRO A 159 -6.77 7.10 -29.15
C PRO A 159 -6.48 6.53 -27.74
N ALA A 160 -5.98 5.30 -27.67
CA ALA A 160 -5.60 4.68 -26.42
C ALA A 160 -4.25 5.24 -25.93
N PRO A 161 -4.10 5.57 -24.63
CA PRO A 161 -2.83 6.00 -24.08
C PRO A 161 -1.87 4.81 -23.90
N GLU A 162 -0.58 5.11 -23.78
CA GLU A 162 0.43 4.12 -23.40
C GLU A 162 0.23 3.67 -21.95
N LEU A 163 0.39 2.35 -21.72
CA LEU A 163 0.15 1.73 -20.42
C LEU A 163 1.44 1.12 -19.86
N ALA A 164 1.55 1.13 -18.53
CA ALA A 164 2.53 0.39 -17.76
C ALA A 164 2.20 -1.11 -17.76
N PRO A 165 3.14 -2.00 -17.36
CA PRO A 165 2.89 -3.44 -17.26
C PRO A 165 1.73 -3.81 -16.33
N ASP A 166 1.45 -2.99 -15.31
CA ASP A 166 0.32 -3.16 -14.37
C ASP A 166 -1.02 -2.63 -14.93
N GLY A 167 -1.03 -2.08 -16.14
CA GLY A 167 -2.20 -1.50 -16.79
C GLY A 167 -2.47 -0.03 -16.45
N ALA A 168 -1.63 0.62 -15.64
CA ALA A 168 -1.78 2.03 -15.32
C ALA A 168 -1.39 2.91 -16.52
N VAL A 169 -2.02 4.08 -16.66
CA VAL A 169 -1.68 5.02 -17.74
C VAL A 169 -0.33 5.67 -17.46
N LEU A 170 0.60 5.57 -18.42
CA LEU A 170 1.92 6.19 -18.30
C LEU A 170 1.82 7.70 -18.45
N VAL A 171 2.36 8.42 -17.47
CA VAL A 171 2.32 9.89 -17.42
C VAL A 171 3.69 10.53 -17.22
N ASP A 172 3.80 11.78 -17.68
CA ASP A 172 4.90 12.68 -17.33
C ASP A 172 4.72 13.30 -15.92
N GLU A 173 5.62 14.21 -15.53
CA GLU A 173 5.61 14.87 -14.22
C GLU A 173 4.39 15.76 -13.97
N LEU A 174 3.64 16.13 -15.02
CA LEU A 174 2.42 16.94 -14.96
C LEU A 174 1.17 16.08 -15.17
N GLY A 175 1.29 14.75 -15.15
CA GLY A 175 0.16 13.84 -15.34
C GLY A 175 -0.28 13.71 -16.80
N ARG A 176 0.46 14.23 -17.78
CA ARG A 176 0.09 14.16 -19.20
C ARG A 176 0.36 12.77 -19.75
N THR A 177 -0.61 12.24 -20.48
CA THR A 177 -0.50 10.94 -21.15
C THR A 177 0.16 11.09 -22.53
N SER A 178 0.30 9.99 -23.28
CA SER A 178 0.69 10.05 -24.71
C SER A 178 -0.41 10.64 -25.61
N VAL A 179 -1.64 10.82 -25.11
CA VAL A 179 -2.78 11.37 -25.86
C VAL A 179 -2.94 12.86 -25.53
N PRO A 180 -2.85 13.77 -26.52
CA PRO A 180 -3.06 15.20 -26.30
C PRO A 180 -4.43 15.50 -25.68
N GLY A 181 -4.46 16.36 -24.66
CA GLY A 181 -5.69 16.71 -23.95
C GLY A 181 -6.20 15.63 -22.99
N LEU A 182 -5.42 14.56 -22.73
CA LEU A 182 -5.73 13.55 -21.73
C LEU A 182 -4.63 13.51 -20.67
N LEU A 183 -5.04 13.68 -19.41
CA LEU A 183 -4.20 13.52 -18.22
C LEU A 183 -4.69 12.32 -17.40
N ALA A 184 -3.83 11.76 -16.55
CA ALA A 184 -4.20 10.75 -15.57
C ALA A 184 -3.51 11.02 -14.22
N VAL A 185 -4.20 10.76 -13.11
CA VAL A 185 -3.72 11.02 -11.74
C VAL A 185 -4.13 9.92 -10.76
N GLY A 186 -3.34 9.72 -9.71
CA GLY A 186 -3.64 8.75 -8.66
C GLY A 186 -3.52 7.31 -9.15
N ASP A 187 -4.28 6.40 -8.53
CA ASP A 187 -4.01 4.96 -8.67
C ASP A 187 -4.14 4.42 -10.11
N CYS A 188 -4.84 5.12 -11.02
CA CYS A 188 -4.95 4.73 -12.44
C CYS A 188 -3.76 5.18 -13.30
N SER A 189 -2.78 5.87 -12.72
CA SER A 189 -1.63 6.45 -13.42
C SER A 189 -0.30 5.94 -12.86
N ALA A 190 0.71 5.93 -13.72
CA ALA A 190 2.07 5.53 -13.38
C ALA A 190 3.07 6.53 -13.96
N PRO A 191 3.94 7.14 -13.14
CA PRO A 191 5.07 7.91 -13.66
C PRO A 191 5.95 7.03 -14.54
N ARG A 192 6.31 7.51 -15.74
CA ARG A 192 7.13 6.75 -16.71
C ARG A 192 8.42 6.20 -16.13
N ALA A 193 9.07 6.97 -15.26
CA ALA A 193 10.31 6.55 -14.60
C ALA A 193 10.13 5.37 -13.63
N LEU A 194 8.93 5.19 -13.07
CA LEU A 194 8.63 4.13 -12.11
C LEU A 194 7.92 2.94 -12.77
N GLY A 195 7.17 3.18 -13.84
CA GLY A 195 6.47 2.13 -14.59
C GLY A 195 5.41 1.37 -13.78
N ARG A 196 4.91 1.97 -12.70
CA ARG A 196 3.83 1.43 -11.86
C ARG A 196 3.14 2.54 -11.06
N SER A 197 1.92 2.26 -10.62
CA SER A 197 1.18 3.13 -9.70
C SER A 197 1.81 3.18 -8.31
N ALA A 198 1.69 4.32 -7.62
CA ALA A 198 2.20 4.49 -6.26
C ALA A 198 1.28 3.84 -5.20
N GLY A 199 -0.03 3.79 -5.46
CA GLY A 199 -1.00 3.08 -4.61
C GLY A 199 -1.23 3.67 -3.22
N HIS A 200 -0.98 4.96 -3.00
CA HIS A 200 -1.18 5.62 -1.72
C HIS A 200 -1.73 7.05 -1.84
N TRP A 201 -2.31 7.53 -0.75
CA TRP A 201 -3.09 8.77 -0.72
C TRP A 201 -2.26 10.02 -1.04
N GLU A 202 -1.02 10.14 -0.53
CA GLU A 202 -0.22 11.33 -0.76
C GLU A 202 0.19 11.46 -2.23
N ALA A 203 0.53 10.34 -2.88
CA ALA A 203 0.84 10.34 -4.31
C ALA A 203 -0.35 10.85 -5.12
N ALA A 204 -1.55 10.32 -4.88
CA ALA A 204 -2.75 10.75 -5.60
C ALA A 204 -3.05 12.25 -5.41
N ARG A 205 -2.85 12.78 -4.19
CA ARG A 205 -2.96 14.23 -3.92
C ARG A 205 -1.94 15.03 -4.74
N LEU A 206 -0.66 14.62 -4.71
CA LEU A 206 0.42 15.28 -5.43
C LEU A 206 0.25 15.17 -6.96
N ASP A 207 -0.33 14.09 -7.47
CA ASP A 207 -0.67 13.92 -8.89
C ASP A 207 -1.75 14.92 -9.30
N GLY A 208 -2.79 15.09 -8.49
CA GLY A 208 -3.80 16.12 -8.71
C GLY A 208 -3.20 17.53 -8.74
N GLU A 209 -2.28 17.85 -7.82
CA GLU A 209 -1.60 19.15 -7.78
C GLU A 209 -0.72 19.39 -9.02
N ALA A 210 0.00 18.37 -9.47
CA ALA A 210 0.83 18.45 -10.67
C ALA A 210 0.00 18.61 -11.94
N ALA A 211 -1.10 17.85 -12.07
CA ALA A 211 -2.03 17.98 -13.18
C ALA A 211 -2.67 19.37 -13.23
N ALA A 212 -3.11 19.90 -12.09
CA ALA A 212 -3.65 21.26 -11.99
C ALA A 212 -2.61 22.32 -12.40
N ALA A 213 -1.36 22.19 -11.97
CA ALA A 213 -0.29 23.07 -12.41
C ALA A 213 -0.09 23.00 -13.93
N GLY A 214 -0.11 21.80 -14.51
CA GLY A 214 0.05 21.59 -15.95
C GLY A 214 -1.09 22.19 -16.78
N LEU A 215 -2.33 22.13 -16.28
CA LEU A 215 -3.50 22.76 -16.89
C LEU A 215 -3.43 24.30 -16.86
N LEU A 216 -2.86 24.87 -15.80
CA LEU A 216 -2.73 26.31 -15.61
C LEU A 216 -1.44 26.89 -16.22
N GLY A 217 -0.66 26.09 -16.95
CA GLY A 217 0.60 26.53 -17.58
C GLY A 217 1.77 26.71 -16.61
N GLY A 218 1.69 26.12 -15.42
CA GLY A 218 2.74 26.14 -14.40
C GLY A 218 3.72 24.96 -14.50
N SER A 219 4.65 24.91 -13.54
CA SER A 219 5.61 23.81 -13.35
C SER A 219 5.11 22.82 -12.29
N PRO A 220 5.51 21.54 -12.35
CA PRO A 220 5.12 20.57 -11.33
C PRO A 220 5.68 20.98 -9.95
N PRO A 221 4.94 20.72 -8.85
CA PRO A 221 5.48 20.92 -7.52
C PRO A 221 6.66 19.98 -7.28
N ALA A 222 7.65 20.44 -6.50
CA ALA A 222 8.78 19.61 -6.12
C ALA A 222 8.30 18.34 -5.37
N ARG A 223 8.73 17.17 -5.83
CA ARG A 223 8.41 15.88 -5.21
C ARG A 223 9.61 15.31 -4.49
N GLY A 224 9.41 14.99 -3.21
CA GLY A 224 10.33 14.13 -2.46
C GLY A 224 9.97 12.66 -2.62
N PRO A 225 10.63 11.77 -1.87
CA PRO A 225 10.23 10.38 -1.79
C PRO A 225 8.77 10.23 -1.34
N SER A 226 8.09 9.22 -1.87
CA SER A 226 6.72 8.84 -1.51
C SER A 226 6.56 8.62 -0.01
N TRP A 227 5.42 9.02 0.57
CA TRP A 227 5.10 8.74 1.96
C TRP A 227 3.71 8.17 2.13
N PHE A 228 3.58 7.26 3.08
CA PHE A 228 2.31 6.67 3.50
C PHE A 228 2.43 6.16 4.94
N TRP A 229 1.33 5.67 5.49
CA TRP A 229 1.30 5.10 6.84
C TRP A 229 0.50 3.79 6.88
N SER A 230 0.59 3.07 8.00
CA SER A 230 -0.25 1.92 8.31
C SER A 230 -0.48 1.80 9.81
N ASP A 231 -1.67 1.38 10.21
CA ASP A 231 -2.03 1.23 11.64
C ASP A 231 -2.38 -0.22 11.98
N ARG A 232 -1.58 -0.85 12.84
CA ARG A 232 -1.76 -2.27 13.18
C ARG A 232 -1.52 -2.51 14.66
N HIS A 233 -2.45 -3.21 15.31
CA HIS A 233 -2.32 -3.66 16.71
C HIS A 233 -2.03 -2.56 17.76
N GLY A 234 -2.30 -1.30 17.43
CA GLY A 234 -2.04 -0.13 18.27
C GLY A 234 -0.75 0.62 17.94
N HIS A 235 0.00 0.17 16.94
CA HIS A 235 1.20 0.84 16.45
C HIS A 235 0.91 1.62 15.16
N HIS A 236 1.48 2.82 15.08
CA HIS A 236 1.45 3.67 13.91
C HIS A 236 2.80 3.56 13.16
N LEU A 237 2.75 3.03 11.94
CA LEU A 237 3.89 2.97 11.03
C LEU A 237 3.80 4.15 10.07
N GLU A 238 4.86 4.95 9.95
CA GLU A 238 5.04 5.89 8.83
C GLU A 238 6.21 5.45 7.97
N VAL A 239 6.09 5.64 6.66
CA VAL A 239 7.08 5.24 5.66
C VAL A 239 7.36 6.41 4.72
N LEU A 240 8.62 6.59 4.37
CA LEU A 240 9.12 7.50 3.35
C LEU A 240 10.08 6.73 2.43
N GLY A 241 9.89 6.82 1.12
CA GLY A 241 10.73 6.13 0.14
C GLY A 241 10.63 4.61 0.25
N THR A 242 11.70 3.91 -0.13
CA THR A 242 11.79 2.44 -0.07
C THR A 242 13.20 2.00 0.35
N MET A 243 13.31 1.03 1.25
CA MET A 243 14.60 0.52 1.72
C MET A 243 15.38 -0.23 0.65
N ALA A 244 14.73 -0.71 -0.41
CA ALA A 244 15.38 -1.26 -1.60
C ALA A 244 16.25 -0.23 -2.33
N ASP A 245 16.00 1.06 -2.10
CA ASP A 245 16.84 2.14 -2.59
C ASP A 245 18.04 2.45 -1.70
N ALA A 246 18.14 1.84 -0.51
CA ALA A 246 19.23 2.08 0.40
C ALA A 246 20.39 1.11 0.17
N GLU A 247 21.62 1.60 0.27
CA GLU A 247 22.86 0.80 0.35
C GLU A 247 23.23 0.50 1.81
N GLN A 248 22.75 1.33 2.74
CA GLN A 248 22.96 1.19 4.17
C GLN A 248 21.67 1.47 4.93
N GLN A 249 21.34 0.61 5.90
CA GLN A 249 20.25 0.84 6.84
C GLN A 249 20.82 1.20 8.21
N VAL A 250 20.20 2.19 8.86
CA VAL A 250 20.58 2.71 10.17
C VAL A 250 19.36 2.62 11.09
N VAL A 251 19.49 1.91 12.20
CA VAL A 251 18.46 1.87 13.24
C VAL A 251 18.64 3.07 14.16
N ARG A 252 17.56 3.79 14.42
CA ARG A 252 17.47 4.88 15.39
C ARG A 252 16.55 4.46 16.53
N GLY A 253 17.09 4.42 17.74
CA GLY A 253 16.45 3.77 18.89
C GLY A 253 16.79 2.28 18.96
N THR A 254 15.94 1.50 19.63
CA THR A 254 16.12 0.04 19.75
C THR A 254 15.07 -0.65 18.88
N LEU A 255 15.52 -1.46 17.91
CA LEU A 255 14.61 -2.20 17.04
C LEU A 255 13.67 -3.06 17.88
N GLY A 256 12.38 -2.83 17.70
CA GLY A 256 11.33 -3.58 18.35
C GLY A 256 10.91 -3.10 19.73
N GLU A 257 11.51 -2.01 20.22
CA GLU A 257 11.08 -1.24 21.39
C GLU A 257 10.59 0.15 20.92
N PRO A 258 9.30 0.31 20.59
CA PRO A 258 8.76 1.60 20.18
C PRO A 258 8.96 2.69 21.24
N PRO A 259 9.25 3.94 20.84
CA PRO A 259 9.42 4.41 19.46
C PRO A 259 10.80 4.06 18.86
N PHE A 260 10.83 3.65 17.59
CA PHE A 260 12.08 3.43 16.84
C PHE A 260 11.90 3.67 15.34
N ALA A 261 13.00 3.79 14.61
CA ALA A 261 12.99 3.91 13.15
C ALA A 261 14.14 3.17 12.47
N VAL A 262 13.93 2.80 11.20
CA VAL A 262 14.94 2.36 10.25
C VAL A 262 15.10 3.45 9.20
N LEU A 263 16.33 3.87 8.93
CA LEU A 263 16.67 4.96 8.03
C LEU A 263 17.60 4.44 6.93
N GLY A 264 17.26 4.71 5.68
CA GLY A 264 17.97 4.21 4.50
C GLY A 264 18.85 5.28 3.86
N LEU A 265 20.13 4.98 3.69
CA LEU A 265 21.12 5.85 3.05
C LEU A 265 21.61 5.26 1.71
N ARG A 266 21.83 6.12 0.72
CA ARG A 266 22.53 5.81 -0.54
C ARG A 266 23.56 6.91 -0.80
N GLY A 267 24.84 6.55 -0.95
CA GLY A 267 25.92 7.54 -1.04
C GLY A 267 25.91 8.59 0.08
N GLY A 268 25.64 8.17 1.33
CA GLY A 268 25.56 9.05 2.50
C GLY A 268 24.32 9.96 2.58
N ARG A 269 23.39 9.89 1.62
CA ARG A 269 22.17 10.70 1.60
C ARG A 269 20.95 9.87 1.97
N LEU A 270 20.01 10.49 2.69
CA LEU A 270 18.77 9.82 3.06
C LEU A 270 17.83 9.64 1.86
N VAL A 271 17.47 8.39 1.60
CA VAL A 271 16.54 7.99 0.52
C VAL A 271 15.27 7.32 1.03
N ALA A 272 15.31 6.74 2.24
CA ALA A 272 14.16 6.08 2.84
C ALA A 272 14.13 6.24 4.37
N ALA A 273 12.95 6.10 4.96
CA ALA A 273 12.73 6.01 6.39
C ALA A 273 11.47 5.22 6.69
N ALA A 274 11.48 4.41 7.73
CA ALA A 274 10.29 3.76 8.26
C ALA A 274 10.32 3.84 9.79
N SER A 275 9.28 4.40 10.41
CA SER A 275 9.23 4.61 11.86
C SER A 275 8.00 3.97 12.48
N VAL A 276 8.15 3.42 13.68
CA VAL A 276 7.07 2.92 14.51
C VAL A 276 6.89 3.85 15.70
N ASP A 277 5.68 4.42 15.82
CA ASP A 277 5.28 5.36 16.88
C ASP A 277 6.17 6.61 16.99
N ASP A 278 6.86 6.99 15.90
CA ASP A 278 7.73 8.17 15.81
C ASP A 278 7.57 8.98 14.49
N PRO A 279 6.40 9.62 14.30
CA PRO A 279 6.15 10.47 13.12
C PRO A 279 7.10 11.67 13.04
N ALA A 280 7.72 12.08 14.16
CA ALA A 280 8.67 13.18 14.17
C ALA A 280 9.95 12.84 13.39
N THR A 281 10.41 11.59 13.47
CA THR A 281 11.55 11.09 12.69
C THR A 281 11.26 11.14 11.19
N VAL A 282 10.11 10.65 10.73
CA VAL A 282 9.76 10.67 9.29
C VAL A 282 9.58 12.10 8.77
N LYS A 283 9.00 13.00 9.59
CA LYS A 283 8.92 14.43 9.25
C LYS A 283 10.30 15.09 9.10
N ALA A 284 11.27 14.72 9.93
CA ALA A 284 12.64 15.22 9.80
C ALA A 284 13.36 14.60 8.59
N ALA A 285 13.21 13.29 8.41
CA ALA A 285 13.70 12.50 7.30
C ALA A 285 13.28 13.10 5.95
N ARG A 286 11.99 13.43 5.79
CA ARG A 286 11.48 14.09 4.58
C ARG A 286 12.22 15.38 4.22
N ARG A 287 12.55 16.20 5.23
CA ARG A 287 13.32 17.44 5.02
C ARG A 287 14.76 17.16 4.65
N LEU A 288 15.39 16.18 5.28
CA LEU A 288 16.78 15.78 4.98
C LEU A 288 16.90 15.23 3.55
N ALA A 289 16.01 14.32 3.17
CA ALA A 289 15.94 13.75 1.82
C ALA A 289 15.74 14.85 0.75
N GLY A 290 14.80 15.77 0.99
CA GLY A 290 14.54 16.89 0.07
C GLY A 290 15.70 17.88 -0.09
N ARG A 291 16.67 17.89 0.83
CA ARG A 291 17.88 18.73 0.74
C ARG A 291 19.10 17.98 0.21
N GLY A 292 19.06 16.65 0.17
CA GLY A 292 20.15 15.82 -0.32
C GLY A 292 21.46 16.00 0.45
N VAL A 293 21.39 16.30 1.75
CA VAL A 293 22.58 16.48 2.60
C VAL A 293 23.25 15.14 2.87
N GLU A 294 24.58 15.16 2.96
CA GLU A 294 25.37 14.01 3.40
C GLU A 294 25.28 13.88 4.92
N LEU A 295 25.06 12.65 5.40
CA LEU A 295 24.74 12.37 6.78
C LEU A 295 25.75 11.38 7.38
N ASP A 296 26.20 11.71 8.58
CA ASP A 296 26.92 10.77 9.43
C ASP A 296 25.93 9.73 10.00
N ALA A 297 26.12 8.47 9.64
CA ALA A 297 25.29 7.35 10.09
C ALA A 297 25.27 7.21 11.62
N ALA A 298 26.37 7.52 12.30
CA ALA A 298 26.44 7.43 13.77
C ALA A 298 25.54 8.49 14.43
N ALA A 299 25.60 9.73 13.94
CA ALA A 299 24.72 10.81 14.38
C ALA A 299 23.25 10.54 14.04
N LEU A 300 22.99 9.83 12.93
CA LEU A 300 21.64 9.45 12.52
C LEU A 300 21.03 8.39 13.45
N ALA A 301 21.83 7.42 13.88
CA ALA A 301 21.45 6.36 14.82
C ALA A 301 21.16 6.90 16.23
N ASP A 302 21.92 7.90 16.69
CA ASP A 302 21.85 8.41 18.06
C ASP A 302 20.53 9.15 18.34
N PRO A 303 19.63 8.59 19.19
CA PRO A 303 18.35 9.22 19.49
C PRO A 303 18.49 10.58 20.20
N SER A 304 19.63 10.86 20.84
CA SER A 304 19.92 12.14 21.52
C SER A 304 20.23 13.27 20.54
N VAL A 305 20.65 12.96 19.31
CA VAL A 305 20.92 13.95 18.26
C VAL A 305 19.61 14.32 17.56
N PRO A 306 19.15 15.59 17.62
CA PRO A 306 17.94 15.98 16.91
C PRO A 306 18.17 15.94 15.39
N LEU A 307 17.42 15.13 14.64
CA LEU A 307 17.61 14.95 13.20
C LEU A 307 17.60 16.27 12.40
N ARG A 308 16.78 17.25 12.80
CA ARG A 308 16.75 18.57 12.15
C ARG A 308 18.02 19.39 12.31
N SER A 309 18.86 19.10 13.31
CA SER A 309 20.15 19.76 13.49
C SER A 309 21.15 19.37 12.40
N LEU A 310 20.96 18.20 11.77
CA LEU A 310 21.80 17.71 10.68
C LEU A 310 21.58 18.47 9.35
N LEU A 311 20.55 19.33 9.27
CA LEU A 311 20.32 20.23 8.12
C LEU A 311 21.27 21.44 8.08
N ARG A 312 21.98 21.73 9.17
CA ARG A 312 22.76 22.97 9.36
C ARG A 312 24.26 22.79 9.14
N ARG A 313 24.70 21.59 8.77
CA ARG A 313 26.08 21.30 8.38
C ARG A 313 26.15 21.26 6.86
#